data_AF-A0A954Z4K8-F1
#
_entry.id   AF-A0A954Z4K8-F1
#
_cell.length_a   1.000
_cell.length_b   1.000
_cell.length_c   1.000
_cell.angle_alpha   90.00
_cell.angle_beta   90.00
_cell.angle_gamma   90.00
#
_symmetry.space_group_name_H-M   'P 1'
#
loop_
_entity.id
_entity.type
_entity.pdbx_description
1 polymer ?
#
loop_
_entity_poly.entity_id
_entity_poly.type
_entity_poly.pdbx_seq_one_letter_code
_entity_poly.pdbx_strand_id
1 'polypeptide(L)' 'GKLLMKVGRHSAAVTSVAFDREGMNIVSCGEDHELRLWQARK' A
#
# COMPACT_ATOMS: atom_id res chain seq x y z
N GLY A 1 7.21 16.50 -8.17
CA GLY A 1 6.94 15.04 -8.17
C GLY A 1 5.56 14.79 -8.75
N LYS A 2 5.35 13.67 -9.44
CA LYS A 2 4.06 13.28 -10.03
C LYS A 2 3.49 12.09 -9.25
N LEU A 3 2.22 12.16 -8.85
CA LEU A 3 1.51 11.01 -8.30
C LEU A 3 1.37 9.94 -9.40
N LEU A 4 1.93 8.74 -9.17
CA LEU A 4 1.88 7.64 -10.13
C LEU A 4 0.64 6.77 -9.95
N MET A 5 0.25 6.52 -8.69
CA MET A 5 -0.84 5.61 -8.37
C MET A 5 -1.52 6.06 -7.08
N LYS A 6 -2.84 6.03 -7.07
CA LYS A 6 -3.65 6.15 -5.86
C LYS A 6 -4.39 4.84 -5.69
N VAL A 7 -4.02 4.08 -4.67
CA VAL A 7 -4.71 2.85 -4.29
C VAL A 7 -5.43 3.10 -2.98
N GLY A 8 -6.76 3.04 -3.02
CA GLY A 8 -7.66 3.13 -1.87
C GLY A 8 -8.37 1.78 -1.67
N ARG A 9 -8.79 1.39 -0.47
CA ARG A 9 -9.23 2.24 0.64
C ARG A 9 -8.95 1.51 1.96
N HIS A 10 -7.96 1.97 2.72
CA HIS A 10 -8.02 1.76 4.16
C HIS A 10 -9.16 2.62 4.69
N SER A 11 -9.98 2.07 5.60
CA SER A 11 -11.13 2.78 6.17
C SER A 11 -10.71 3.70 7.34
N ALA A 12 -9.47 3.56 7.80
CA ALA A 12 -8.84 4.37 8.83
C ALA A 12 -7.37 4.68 8.49
N ALA A 13 -6.64 5.28 9.43
CA ALA A 13 -5.26 5.72 9.21
C ALA A 13 -4.33 4.53 8.91
N VAL A 14 -3.52 4.67 7.85
CA VAL A 14 -2.44 3.73 7.54
C VAL A 14 -1.27 4.05 8.47
N THR A 15 -0.78 3.06 9.19
CA THR A 15 0.31 3.22 10.17
C THR A 15 1.63 2.65 9.68
N SER A 16 1.61 1.74 8.69
CA SER A 16 2.82 1.17 8.11
C SER A 16 2.65 0.79 6.64
N VAL A 17 3.76 0.84 5.91
CA VAL A 17 3.89 0.39 4.52
C VAL A 17 5.24 -0.29 4.31
N ALA A 18 5.27 -1.36 3.53
CA ALA A 18 6.48 -2.10 3.18
C ALA A 18 6.47 -2.50 1.70
N PHE A 19 7.66 -2.63 1.13
CA PHE A 19 7.89 -3.14 -0.22
C PHE A 19 8.53 -4.52 -0.14
N ASP A 20 8.26 -5.38 -1.12
CA ASP A 20 9.09 -6.56 -1.31
C ASP A 20 10.46 -6.19 -1.91
N ARG A 21 11.39 -7.14 -1.88
CA ARG A 21 12.78 -6.93 -2.32
C ARG A 21 12.88 -6.47 -3.78
N GLU A 22 11.96 -6.95 -4.62
CA GLU A 22 11.94 -6.66 -6.06
C GLU A 22 11.11 -5.41 -6.41
N GLY A 23 10.43 -4.79 -5.44
CA GLY A 23 9.56 -3.63 -5.64
C GLY A 23 8.29 -3.92 -6.44
N MET A 24 7.92 -5.19 -6.59
CA MET A 24 6.73 -5.63 -7.32
C MET A 24 5.48 -5.61 -6.44
N ASN A 25 5.65 -5.77 -5.14
CA ASN A 25 4.57 -5.82 -4.18
C ASN A 25 4.73 -4.76 -3.10
N ILE A 26 3.59 -4.18 -2.71
CA ILE A 26 3.48 -3.21 -1.62
C ILE A 26 2.47 -3.76 -0.62
N VAL A 27 2.82 -3.76 0.66
CA VAL A 27 1.91 -4.10 1.75
C VAL A 27 1.63 -2.85 2.55
N SER A 28 0.36 -2.60 2.87
CA SER A 28 -0.06 -1.55 3.79
C SER A 28 -0.93 -2.10 4.91
N CYS A 29 -0.80 -1.53 6.12
CA CYS A 29 -1.69 -1.81 7.25
C CYS A 29 -2.02 -0.54 8.04
N GLY A 30 -3.14 -0.58 8.74
CA GLY A 30 -3.65 0.58 9.46
C GLY A 30 -4.59 0.22 10.60
N GLU A 31 -5.19 1.28 11.15
CA GLU A 31 -6.18 1.21 12.24
C GLU A 31 -7.52 0.61 11.80
N ASP A 32 -7.68 0.30 10.52
CA ASP A 32 -8.85 -0.43 10.03
C ASP A 32 -8.74 -1.94 10.23
N HIS A 33 -7.66 -2.38 10.86
CA HIS A 33 -7.37 -3.79 11.14
C HIS A 33 -7.26 -4.65 9.87
N GLU A 34 -7.00 -4.03 8.72
CA GLU A 34 -6.80 -4.73 7.46
C GLU A 34 -5.33 -4.67 7.01
N LEU A 35 -4.89 -5.78 6.40
CA LEU A 35 -3.66 -5.85 5.63
C LEU A 35 -4.03 -5.85 4.15
N ARG A 36 -3.38 -5.01 3.35
CA ARG A 36 -3.65 -4.90 1.91
C ARG A 36 -2.37 -5.10 1.12
N LEU A 37 -2.47 -5.92 0.08
CA LEU A 37 -1.39 -6.21 -0.86
C LEU A 37 -1.70 -5.54 -2.20
N TRP A 38 -0.73 -4.80 -2.72
CA TRP A 38 -0.82 -4.09 -3.98
C TRP A 38 0.28 -4.57 -4.90
N GLN A 39 -0.05 -4.81 -6.17
CA GLN A 39 0.95 -5.09 -7.21
C GLN A 39 1.33 -3.79 -7.89
N ALA A 40 2.60 -3.42 -7.82
CA ALA A 40 3.19 -2.29 -8.52
C ALA A 40 3.40 -2.65 -10.00
N ARG A 41 2.30 -2.84 -10.74
CA ARG A 41 2.35 -3.00 -12.20
C ARG A 41 2.52 -1.62 -12.84
N LYS A 42 3.38 -1.55 -13.87
CA LYS A 42 3.57 -0.36 -14.71
C LYS A 42 2.34 -0.04 -15.54
#